data_AF-A0A845HLT5-F1
#
_entry.id   AF-A0A845HLT5-F1
#
_cell.length_a   1.000
_cell.length_b   1.000
_cell.length_c   1.000
_cell.angle_alpha   90.00
_cell.angle_beta   90.00
_cell.angle_gamma   90.00
#
_symmetry.space_group_name_H-M   'P 1'
#
loop_
_entity.id
_entity.type
_entity.pdbx_description
1 polymer ?
#
loop_
_entity_poly.entity_id
_entity_poly.type
_entity_poly.pdbx_seq_one_letter_code
_entity_poly.pdbx_strand_id
1 'polypeptide(L)'
;MRRICLCLILSCGALSLSANAVDVLPAHLVGTWGTGASLYDGVDKQSEIYLLPDGFGMAAGSTEPARRADGVDDGKPGPRAIIGFPVRAVLEGETLSVRVLLPKNQPAMKDDNVALSCRHERTGEKLTCTGPDGVPMTMSRRSVSVSDDVVRTIEQIRALQY
;
A
#
# COMPACT_ATOMS: atom_id res chain seq x y z
N MET A 1 1.30 -35.25 -66.51
CA MET A 1 0.31 -35.02 -65.42
C MET A 1 1.04 -35.40 -64.13
N ARG A 2 1.41 -34.56 -63.16
CA ARG A 2 0.75 -33.52 -62.33
C ARG A 2 1.92 -32.62 -61.80
N ARG A 3 1.94 -31.28 -61.88
CA ARG A 3 1.22 -30.28 -61.04
C ARG A 3 1.41 -30.59 -59.53
N ILE A 4 1.98 -29.79 -58.63
CA ILE A 4 2.05 -28.33 -58.44
C ILE A 4 3.09 -28.06 -57.33
N CYS A 5 3.84 -26.96 -57.49
CA CYS A 5 4.61 -26.29 -56.45
C CYS A 5 3.66 -25.45 -55.57
N LEU A 6 3.71 -25.54 -54.24
CA LEU A 6 3.22 -24.45 -53.39
C LEU A 6 3.86 -24.48 -51.99
N CYS A 7 4.78 -23.53 -51.78
CA CYS A 7 5.26 -23.10 -50.48
C CYS A 7 4.08 -22.65 -49.61
N LEU A 8 3.98 -23.15 -48.39
CA LEU A 8 3.17 -22.52 -47.33
C LEU A 8 3.95 -22.61 -46.01
N ILE A 9 4.82 -21.61 -45.83
CA ILE A 9 5.35 -21.19 -44.54
C ILE A 9 4.17 -20.62 -43.77
N LEU A 10 3.59 -21.41 -42.86
CA LEU A 10 2.57 -20.91 -41.91
C LEU A 10 3.25 -20.51 -40.60
N SER A 11 3.98 -19.40 -40.66
CA SER A 11 4.30 -18.59 -39.49
C SER A 11 3.02 -17.88 -39.04
N CYS A 12 2.26 -18.52 -38.16
CA CYS A 12 1.04 -17.96 -37.59
C CYS A 12 1.25 -17.62 -36.11
N GLY A 13 1.42 -16.33 -35.85
CA GLY A 13 0.99 -15.69 -34.61
C GLY A 13 1.83 -15.99 -33.38
N ALA A 14 2.98 -15.34 -33.28
CA ALA A 14 3.40 -14.84 -31.97
C ALA A 14 2.24 -13.99 -31.42
N LEU A 15 1.47 -14.56 -30.51
CA LEU A 15 0.59 -13.84 -29.61
C LEU A 15 1.50 -12.95 -28.76
N SER A 16 1.86 -11.79 -29.31
CA SER A 16 2.24 -10.63 -28.53
C SER A 16 1.00 -10.21 -27.77
N LEU A 17 0.69 -10.95 -26.70
CA LEU A 17 -0.08 -10.41 -25.58
C LEU A 17 0.72 -9.19 -25.14
N SER A 18 0.27 -8.02 -25.58
CA SER A 18 0.59 -6.77 -24.94
C SER A 18 0.10 -6.88 -23.50
N ALA A 19 0.95 -7.45 -22.65
CA ALA A 19 0.83 -7.33 -21.21
C ALA A 19 0.98 -5.84 -20.93
N ASN A 20 -0.13 -5.12 -20.97
CA ASN A 20 -0.28 -3.95 -20.15
C ASN A 20 -0.20 -4.50 -18.74
N ALA A 21 1.02 -4.59 -18.19
CA ALA A 21 1.24 -4.77 -16.78
C ALA A 21 0.69 -3.50 -16.13
N VAL A 22 -0.63 -3.45 -15.97
CA VAL A 22 -1.20 -2.83 -14.79
C VAL A 22 -0.45 -3.50 -13.66
N ASP A 23 0.25 -2.72 -12.82
CA ASP A 23 0.99 -3.24 -11.67
C ASP A 23 -0.02 -3.84 -10.68
N VAL A 24 -0.53 -5.04 -11.01
CA VAL A 24 -1.56 -5.70 -10.24
C VAL A 24 -0.87 -6.36 -9.06
N LEU A 25 -1.24 -5.93 -7.86
CA LEU A 25 -0.78 -6.58 -6.65
C LEU A 25 -1.38 -7.99 -6.54
N PRO A 26 -0.59 -9.00 -6.14
CA PRO A 26 -1.13 -10.30 -5.80
C PRO A 26 -2.22 -10.21 -4.73
N ALA A 27 -3.25 -11.04 -4.86
CA ALA A 27 -4.42 -11.02 -3.97
C ALA A 27 -4.08 -11.17 -2.47
N HIS A 28 -2.96 -11.82 -2.13
CA HIS A 28 -2.53 -11.96 -0.74
C HIS A 28 -2.00 -10.65 -0.15
N LEU A 29 -1.57 -9.67 -0.95
CA LEU A 29 -1.14 -8.34 -0.50
C LEU A 29 -2.29 -7.34 -0.44
N VAL A 30 -3.32 -7.51 -1.27
CA VAL A 30 -4.51 -6.64 -1.30
C VAL A 30 -5.22 -6.67 0.06
N GLY A 31 -5.86 -5.56 0.45
CA GLY A 31 -6.67 -5.48 1.67
C GLY A 31 -6.08 -4.51 2.70
N THR A 32 -6.34 -4.79 3.97
CA THR A 32 -5.96 -3.91 5.08
C THR A 32 -4.95 -4.59 5.99
N TRP A 33 -3.87 -3.87 6.28
CA TRP A 33 -2.77 -4.27 7.15
C TRP A 33 -2.64 -3.26 8.27
N GLY A 34 -2.42 -3.69 9.51
CA GLY A 34 -2.24 -2.78 10.64
C GLY A 34 -1.30 -3.31 11.71
N THR A 35 -0.64 -2.42 12.44
CA THR A 35 0.19 -2.77 13.62
C THR A 35 -0.66 -3.11 14.85
N GLY A 36 -1.92 -2.68 14.87
CA GLY A 36 -2.92 -2.97 15.90
C GLY A 36 -4.31 -3.12 15.29
N ALA A 37 -5.33 -3.25 16.14
CA ALA A 37 -6.72 -3.41 15.70
C ALA A 37 -7.29 -2.17 14.98
N SER A 38 -6.74 -0.99 15.28
CA SER A 38 -7.08 0.29 14.64
C SER A 38 -5.97 1.32 14.87
N LEU A 39 -6.07 2.49 14.23
CA LEU A 39 -5.22 3.66 14.51
C LEU A 39 -5.40 4.24 15.93
N TYR A 40 -6.35 3.74 16.71
CA TYR A 40 -6.59 4.16 18.09
C TYR A 40 -6.13 3.13 19.13
N ASP A 41 -5.61 1.99 18.68
CA ASP A 41 -5.34 0.84 19.53
C ASP A 41 -4.10 1.03 20.44
N GLY A 42 -4.15 0.41 21.62
CA GLY A 42 -3.06 0.35 22.58
C GLY A 42 -2.59 1.72 23.12
N VAL A 43 -1.32 1.78 23.51
CA VAL A 43 -0.64 2.98 24.02
C VAL A 43 0.49 3.46 23.09
N ASP A 44 0.88 2.62 22.13
CA ASP A 44 1.95 2.90 21.19
C ASP A 44 1.45 3.60 19.93
N LYS A 45 2.38 4.07 19.09
CA LYS A 45 2.09 4.53 17.72
C LYS A 45 1.48 3.40 16.90
N GLN A 46 0.54 3.72 16.02
CA GLN A 46 -0.11 2.75 15.13
C GLN A 46 0.14 3.11 13.67
N SER A 47 0.11 2.12 12.79
CA SER A 47 0.21 2.28 11.36
C SER A 47 -0.75 1.32 10.65
N GLU A 48 -1.31 1.79 9.55
CA GLU A 48 -2.27 1.05 8.72
C GLU A 48 -2.00 1.29 7.25
N ILE A 49 -2.07 0.23 6.43
CA ILE A 49 -1.94 0.30 4.98
C ILE A 49 -3.17 -0.36 4.36
N TYR A 50 -3.77 0.33 3.40
CA TYR A 50 -4.88 -0.13 2.57
C TYR A 50 -4.38 -0.28 1.14
N LEU A 51 -4.43 -1.49 0.58
CA LEU A 51 -3.90 -1.80 -0.74
C LEU A 51 -5.01 -2.30 -1.66
N LEU A 52 -5.21 -1.63 -2.78
CA LEU A 52 -6.12 -2.04 -3.84
C LEU A 52 -5.40 -2.95 -4.87
N PRO A 53 -6.16 -3.73 -5.67
CA PRO A 53 -5.57 -4.62 -6.66
C PRO A 53 -4.68 -3.93 -7.71
N ASP A 54 -4.93 -2.67 -8.04
CA ASP A 54 -4.15 -1.89 -9.03
C ASP A 54 -2.88 -1.24 -8.45
N GLY A 55 -2.58 -1.53 -7.18
CA GLY A 55 -1.44 -0.97 -6.46
C GLY A 55 -1.68 0.43 -5.90
N PHE A 56 -2.83 1.07 -6.12
CA PHE A 56 -3.19 2.27 -5.37
C PHE A 56 -3.62 1.93 -3.94
N GLY A 57 -3.49 2.90 -3.05
CA GLY A 57 -3.81 2.69 -1.65
C GLY A 57 -3.77 3.93 -0.80
N MET A 58 -3.89 3.71 0.50
CA MET A 58 -3.62 4.69 1.55
C MET A 58 -2.65 4.09 2.57
N ALA A 59 -1.75 4.90 3.09
CA ALA A 59 -1.01 4.61 4.32
C ALA A 59 -1.40 5.65 5.36
N ALA A 60 -1.66 5.21 6.59
CA ALA A 60 -2.00 6.08 7.70
C ALA A 60 -1.21 5.71 8.93
N GLY A 61 -0.90 6.71 9.75
CA GLY A 61 -0.21 6.54 11.01
C GLY A 61 -0.84 7.38 12.10
N SER A 62 -0.72 6.91 13.34
CA SER A 62 -1.11 7.65 14.53
C SER A 62 0.06 7.81 15.48
N THR A 63 0.11 8.94 16.19
CA THR A 63 0.99 9.10 17.35
C THR A 63 0.53 8.23 18.51
N GLU A 64 1.37 8.08 19.53
CA GLU A 64 0.94 7.71 20.88
C GLU A 64 -0.13 8.69 21.41
N PRO A 65 -1.00 8.27 22.36
CA PRO A 65 -1.93 9.18 23.02
C PRO A 65 -1.17 10.32 23.70
N ALA A 66 -1.64 11.55 23.52
CA ALA A 66 -1.06 12.71 24.21
C ALA A 66 -1.15 12.53 25.74
N ARG A 67 -0.06 12.81 26.43
CA ARG A 67 0.00 12.82 27.90
C ARG A 67 -0.07 14.25 28.39
N ARG A 68 -0.87 14.49 29.43
CA ARG A 68 -0.92 15.81 30.07
C ARG A 68 0.42 16.09 30.75
N ALA A 69 0.89 17.32 30.65
CA ALA A 69 2.16 17.75 31.25
C ALA A 69 2.14 17.72 32.79
N ASP A 70 0.97 17.84 33.40
CA ASP A 70 0.77 17.77 34.84
C ASP A 70 0.70 16.32 35.39
N GLY A 71 0.76 15.32 34.51
CA GLY A 71 0.72 13.90 34.88
C GLY A 71 -0.63 13.42 35.39
N VAL A 72 -1.68 14.25 35.35
CA VAL A 72 -3.03 13.85 35.76
C VAL A 72 -3.62 12.95 34.67
N ASP A 73 -3.95 11.71 35.03
CA ASP A 73 -4.66 10.78 34.18
C ASP A 73 -6.14 10.73 34.63
N ASP A 74 -7.06 11.13 33.75
CA ASP A 74 -8.50 11.05 34.01
C ASP A 74 -9.08 9.67 33.65
N GLY A 75 -8.22 8.69 33.36
CA GLY A 75 -8.56 7.34 32.97
C GLY A 75 -9.01 7.22 31.52
N LYS A 76 -8.93 8.32 30.74
CA LYS A 76 -9.32 8.34 29.33
C LYS A 76 -8.08 8.43 28.45
N PRO A 77 -8.03 7.70 27.32
CA PRO A 77 -6.96 7.88 26.35
C PRO A 77 -6.92 9.33 25.87
N GLY A 78 -5.74 9.95 25.94
CA GLY A 78 -5.51 11.27 25.36
C GLY A 78 -5.72 11.25 23.83
N PRO A 79 -5.94 12.42 23.21
CA PRO A 79 -6.08 12.50 21.76
C PRO A 79 -4.81 12.03 21.05
N ARG A 80 -4.98 11.44 19.86
CA ARG A 80 -3.89 11.03 18.96
C ARG A 80 -3.93 11.90 17.70
N ALA A 81 -2.77 12.31 17.21
CA ALA A 81 -2.69 12.87 15.86
C ALA A 81 -2.69 11.70 14.87
N ILE A 82 -3.56 11.78 13.85
CA ILE A 82 -3.65 10.80 12.77
C ILE A 82 -3.40 11.51 11.46
N ILE A 83 -2.52 10.95 10.64
CA ILE A 83 -2.24 11.42 9.29
C ILE A 83 -2.32 10.27 8.31
N GLY A 84 -2.86 10.54 7.12
CA GLY A 84 -2.96 9.58 6.04
C GLY A 84 -2.50 10.20 4.73
N PHE A 85 -1.86 9.39 3.89
CA PHE A 85 -1.42 9.78 2.56
C PHE A 85 -1.83 8.73 1.53
N PRO A 86 -2.20 9.16 0.31
CA PRO A 86 -2.31 8.24 -0.82
C PRO A 86 -0.95 7.61 -1.11
N VAL A 87 -0.97 6.35 -1.53
CA VAL A 87 0.25 5.61 -1.86
C VAL A 87 0.11 4.88 -3.19
N ARG A 88 1.27 4.63 -3.82
CA ARG A 88 1.43 3.65 -4.89
C ARG A 88 2.34 2.53 -4.40
N ALA A 89 1.84 1.31 -4.48
CA ALA A 89 2.52 0.10 -4.12
C ALA A 89 2.93 -0.69 -5.37
N VAL A 90 4.16 -1.18 -5.39
CA VAL A 90 4.73 -1.98 -6.48
C VAL A 90 5.47 -3.15 -5.85
N LEU A 91 5.22 -4.36 -6.36
CA LEU A 91 5.91 -5.56 -5.92
C LEU A 91 7.06 -5.90 -6.89
N GLU A 92 8.28 -5.91 -6.37
CA GLU A 92 9.49 -6.30 -7.11
C GLU A 92 10.11 -7.54 -6.44
N GLY A 93 9.91 -8.70 -7.05
CA GLY A 93 10.24 -9.98 -6.43
C GLY A 93 9.45 -10.19 -5.14
N GLU A 94 10.15 -10.21 -4.00
CA GLU A 94 9.57 -10.42 -2.67
C GLU A 94 9.43 -9.12 -1.86
N THR A 95 9.78 -7.98 -2.45
CA THR A 95 9.76 -6.68 -1.77
C THR A 95 8.63 -5.83 -2.33
N LEU A 96 7.71 -5.45 -1.46
CA LEU A 96 6.65 -4.50 -1.75
C LEU A 96 7.14 -3.09 -1.41
N SER A 97 7.38 -2.25 -2.41
CA SER A 97 7.67 -0.83 -2.21
C SER A 97 6.35 -0.06 -2.16
N VAL A 98 6.09 0.66 -1.09
CA VAL A 98 4.91 1.52 -0.93
C VAL A 98 5.36 2.97 -0.86
N ARG A 99 5.13 3.74 -1.92
CA ARG A 99 5.56 5.15 -2.04
C ARG A 99 4.42 6.10 -1.77
N VAL A 100 4.67 7.13 -0.97
CA VAL A 100 3.72 8.20 -0.72
C VAL A 100 3.57 9.07 -1.96
N LEU A 101 2.32 9.37 -2.33
CA LEU A 101 1.98 10.30 -3.41
C LEU A 101 1.70 11.69 -2.81
N LEU A 102 2.72 12.55 -2.80
CA LEU A 102 2.55 13.91 -2.29
C LEU A 102 1.73 14.78 -3.27
N PRO A 103 0.84 15.65 -2.77
CA PRO A 103 0.15 16.62 -3.62
C PRO A 103 1.15 17.54 -4.34
N LYS A 104 0.90 17.83 -5.62
CA LYS A 104 1.79 18.62 -6.51
C LYS A 104 2.17 20.03 -6.00
N ASN A 105 1.43 20.57 -5.03
CA ASN A 105 1.60 21.93 -4.50
C ASN A 105 2.18 21.98 -3.08
N GLN A 106 2.62 20.86 -2.51
CA GLN A 106 3.35 20.91 -1.24
C GLN A 106 4.82 21.24 -1.49
N PRO A 107 5.46 22.04 -0.61
CA PRO A 107 6.91 22.18 -0.64
C PRO A 107 7.52 20.79 -0.59
N ALA A 108 8.39 20.45 -1.55
CA ALA A 108 9.13 19.20 -1.55
C ALA A 108 9.64 18.95 -0.13
N MET A 109 9.12 17.92 0.53
CA MET A 109 9.78 17.45 1.74
C MET A 109 11.17 17.01 1.28
N LYS A 110 12.18 17.21 2.12
CA LYS A 110 13.59 16.97 1.78
C LYS A 110 13.88 15.54 1.24
N ASP A 111 12.91 14.64 1.36
CA ASP A 111 12.82 13.33 0.74
C ASP A 111 11.53 13.22 -0.10
N ASP A 112 11.60 13.52 -1.39
CA ASP A 112 10.49 13.29 -2.35
C ASP A 112 10.20 11.79 -2.59
N ASN A 113 10.92 10.91 -1.89
CA ASN A 113 10.79 9.46 -1.97
C ASN A 113 10.50 8.84 -0.58
N VAL A 114 9.57 9.42 0.18
CA VAL A 114 9.05 8.74 1.38
C VAL A 114 8.43 7.41 0.95
N ALA A 115 9.15 6.32 1.22
CA ALA A 115 8.78 4.97 0.85
C ALA A 115 8.86 4.05 2.06
N LEU A 116 7.91 3.12 2.14
CA LEU A 116 7.96 1.96 3.01
C LEU A 116 8.46 0.79 2.17
N SER A 117 9.45 0.06 2.68
CA SER A 117 9.86 -1.22 2.11
C SER A 117 9.25 -2.33 2.94
N CYS A 118 8.37 -3.12 2.34
CA CYS A 118 7.62 -4.16 3.02
C CYS A 118 7.95 -5.55 2.48
N ARG A 119 7.94 -6.55 3.36
CA ARG A 119 8.06 -7.96 3.02
C ARG A 119 6.89 -8.72 3.61
N HIS A 120 6.24 -9.52 2.78
CA HIS A 120 5.16 -10.39 3.21
C HIS A 120 5.71 -11.72 3.70
N GLU A 121 5.32 -12.10 4.91
CA GLU A 121 5.61 -13.40 5.50
C GLU A 121 4.35 -14.25 5.40
N ARG A 122 4.38 -15.24 4.48
CA ARG A 122 3.27 -16.18 4.26
C ARG A 122 2.87 -16.92 5.54
N THR A 123 3.84 -17.25 6.37
CA THR A 123 3.59 -17.92 7.65
C THR A 123 3.08 -16.89 8.66
N GLY A 124 1.77 -16.90 8.90
CA GLY A 124 1.14 -16.02 9.88
C GLY A 124 0.56 -14.73 9.33
N GLU A 125 0.50 -14.57 7.99
CA GLU A 125 -0.14 -13.42 7.31
C GLU A 125 0.34 -12.08 7.89
N LYS A 126 1.66 -11.88 7.84
CA LYS A 126 2.33 -10.68 8.34
C LYS A 126 2.95 -9.90 7.21
N LEU A 127 2.96 -8.59 7.38
CA LEU A 127 3.67 -7.65 6.52
C LEU A 127 4.66 -6.88 7.40
N THR A 128 5.95 -7.13 7.22
CA THR A 128 7.00 -6.41 7.93
C THR A 128 7.47 -5.26 7.05
N CYS A 129 7.22 -4.03 7.49
CA CYS A 129 7.55 -2.81 6.76
C CYS A 129 8.65 -2.03 7.49
N THR A 130 9.54 -1.39 6.73
CA THR A 130 10.53 -0.46 7.25
C THR A 130 10.31 0.90 6.61
N GLY A 131 10.10 1.91 7.44
CA GLY A 131 9.95 3.29 6.99
C GLY A 131 11.27 4.05 6.91
N PRO A 132 11.21 5.38 6.65
CA PRO A 132 12.39 6.23 6.57
C PRO A 132 13.20 6.33 7.87
N ASP A 133 12.57 6.05 9.02
CA ASP A 133 13.25 5.99 10.32
C ASP A 133 14.12 4.72 10.49
N GLY A 134 14.06 3.79 9.54
CA GLY A 134 14.80 2.53 9.55
C GLY A 134 14.29 1.52 10.57
N VAL A 135 13.21 1.82 11.29
CA VAL A 135 12.65 0.94 12.33
C VAL A 135 11.64 -0.01 11.68
N PRO A 136 11.84 -1.33 11.79
CA PRO A 136 10.86 -2.29 11.29
C PRO A 136 9.57 -2.23 12.12
N MET A 137 8.44 -2.33 11.44
CA MET A 137 7.12 -2.52 12.02
C MET A 137 6.46 -3.74 11.42
N THR A 138 5.92 -4.61 12.27
CA THR A 138 5.17 -5.78 11.85
C THR A 138 3.69 -5.45 11.85
N MET A 139 3.03 -5.72 10.73
CA MET A 139 1.61 -5.50 10.52
C MET A 139 0.92 -6.85 10.33
N SER A 140 -0.24 -7.01 10.94
CA SER A 140 -1.12 -8.16 10.72
C SER A 140 -2.18 -7.82 9.68
N ARG A 141 -2.55 -8.82 8.90
CA ARG A 141 -3.67 -8.69 7.98
C ARG A 141 -4.98 -8.57 8.77
N ARG A 142 -5.69 -7.46 8.58
CA ARG A 142 -6.97 -7.17 9.22
C ARG A 142 -8.16 -7.51 8.33
N SER A 143 -8.00 -7.39 7.02
CA SER A 143 -9.06 -7.70 6.06
C SER A 143 -8.48 -8.10 4.71
N VAL A 144 -9.18 -8.99 4.02
CA VAL A 144 -8.87 -9.40 2.63
C VAL A 144 -9.21 -8.33 1.61
N SER A 145 -10.05 -7.37 1.99
CA SER A 145 -10.54 -6.28 1.14
C SER A 145 -10.46 -4.94 1.89
N VAL A 146 -10.37 -3.87 1.12
CA VAL A 146 -10.49 -2.50 1.62
C VAL A 146 -11.98 -2.13 1.68
N SER A 147 -12.41 -1.42 2.73
CA SER A 147 -13.81 -1.01 2.85
C SER A 147 -14.21 0.02 1.80
N ASP A 148 -15.48 0.02 1.40
CA ASP A 148 -16.00 0.92 0.36
C ASP A 148 -15.78 2.41 0.68
N ASP A 149 -15.83 2.78 1.96
CA ASP A 149 -15.56 4.16 2.39
C ASP A 149 -14.11 4.56 2.09
N VAL A 150 -13.15 3.68 2.38
CA VAL A 150 -11.73 3.93 2.09
C VAL A 150 -11.47 3.89 0.59
N VAL A 151 -12.08 2.96 -0.15
CA VAL A 151 -12.03 2.93 -1.63
C VAL A 151 -12.52 4.26 -2.20
N ARG A 152 -13.67 4.76 -1.74
CA ARG A 152 -14.22 6.05 -2.19
C ARG A 152 -13.28 7.21 -1.89
N THR A 153 -12.65 7.23 -0.73
CA THR A 153 -11.63 8.25 -0.40
C THR A 153 -10.42 8.16 -1.32
N ILE A 154 -9.92 6.95 -1.62
CA ILE A 154 -8.81 6.75 -2.57
C ILE A 154 -9.18 7.32 -3.95
N GLU A 155 -10.35 6.98 -4.46
CA GLU A 155 -10.82 7.44 -5.78
C GLU A 155 -10.99 8.97 -5.84
N GLN A 156 -11.50 9.59 -4.77
CA GLN A 156 -11.57 11.05 -4.68
C GLN A 156 -10.19 11.70 -4.73
N ILE A 157 -9.21 11.15 -4.01
CA ILE A 157 -7.84 11.68 -4.01
C ILE A 157 -7.19 11.49 -5.38
N ARG A 158 -7.40 10.35 -6.04
CA ARG A 158 -6.90 10.10 -7.41
C ARG A 158 -7.40 11.17 -8.37
N ALA A 159 -8.69 11.49 -8.34
CA ALA A 159 -9.30 12.50 -9.21
C ALA A 159 -8.82 13.95 -8.94
N LEU A 160 -8.20 14.22 -7.78
CA LEU A 160 -7.64 15.53 -7.45
C LEU A 160 -6.16 15.64 -7.80
N GLN A 161 -5.44 14.52 -7.90
CA GLN A 161 -4.00 14.48 -8.18
C GLN A 161 -3.68 14.18 -9.65
N TYR A 162 -4.57 13.51 -10.36
CA TYR A 162 -4.48 13.11 -11.77
C TYR A 162 -5.72 13.53 -12.55
#